data_AF-B3MEH8-F1
#
_entry.id   AF-B3MEH8-F1
#
_cell.length_a   1.000
_cell.length_b   1.000
_cell.length_c   1.000
_cell.angle_alpha   90.00
_cell.angle_beta   90.00
_cell.angle_gamma   90.00
#
_symmetry.space_group_name_H-M   'P 1'
#
loop_
_entity.id
_entity.type
_entity.pdbx_description
1 polymer ?
#
loop_
_entity_poly.entity_id
_entity_poly.type
_entity_poly.pdbx_seq_one_letter_code
_entity_poly.pdbx_strand_id
1 'polypeptide(L)'
;MGKKGKGKGNKLAKMSEEERARYLQMRADAEEETRRRKMQLISMYMKNKLKREDAFGRLNMAKINQEWRSILRQVKIQELRREIIDVESFFKEALKRKDQVIHRLIAHIESTEDMYANLQQSHMENITQIVDTHRSRIEFFRRIYEDDKQAVLSEWEQDSARFKEMHALKQQQLECVFYQLEETTDGGIRNNHERFLDRCEDLKSGMQLQLEQITSRGEARLEKLWQEYQSVLGGYCQHIEGFYAEYVDLKQRDEEAALQISQQTYEIEHLVDQLANLRLVSEEFYVKQQGQLEQRQAIKQQLTERLRELRSCVEDEMSNDHQSFKLLSVESYNALQKLQEITGKGETLVQLSGVCSKMETQREKMFQLPEISKEIIEIREVVEAGASPDPATDLLKDEVALVPQMETFWRRVNNVAVDVAVLKQQKRRLETENSQLKAQLQDYLVNLNIANGSNSHVHHYLARRPKSMSVDRVSRLNLQPKQIKSALPHVRRPPAPIPAPFHLHLGRSRAPAFEANFSNVVRSRNLPRNLARIE
;
A
#
# COMPACT_ATOMS: atom_id res chain seq x y z
N MET A 1 -91.19 32.35 -101.08
CA MET A 1 -92.05 33.53 -100.81
C MET A 1 -91.13 34.74 -100.65
N GLY A 2 -90.85 35.50 -101.71
CA GLY A 2 -91.52 36.78 -102.00
C GLY A 2 -90.88 37.89 -101.14
N LYS A 3 -90.20 38.92 -101.67
CA LYS A 3 -90.61 39.85 -102.72
C LYS A 3 -89.38 40.49 -103.39
N LYS A 4 -89.43 40.55 -104.73
CA LYS A 4 -88.67 41.48 -105.57
C LYS A 4 -89.04 42.92 -105.19
N GLY A 5 -88.04 43.75 -104.90
CA GLY A 5 -88.15 45.22 -104.87
C GLY A 5 -87.02 45.80 -105.72
N LYS A 6 -87.22 45.89 -107.05
CA LYS A 6 -87.58 47.09 -107.80
C LYS A 6 -86.55 48.23 -107.63
N GLY A 7 -85.61 48.29 -108.59
CA GLY A 7 -84.73 49.43 -108.79
C GLY A 7 -85.53 50.71 -109.04
N LYS A 8 -85.23 51.76 -108.27
CA LYS A 8 -85.63 53.15 -108.52
C LYS A 8 -84.43 53.89 -109.10
N GLY A 9 -84.13 53.64 -110.37
CA GLY A 9 -83.24 54.49 -111.16
C GLY A 9 -84.08 55.41 -112.05
N ASN A 10 -84.74 56.43 -111.48
CA ASN A 10 -85.14 57.63 -112.24
C ASN A 10 -85.73 58.75 -111.35
N LYS A 11 -84.94 59.28 -110.40
CA LYS A 11 -85.21 60.57 -109.73
C LYS A 11 -83.92 61.38 -109.48
N LEU A 12 -82.89 61.13 -110.29
CA LEU A 12 -81.56 61.74 -110.17
C LEU A 12 -81.12 62.47 -111.46
N ALA A 13 -82.03 62.63 -112.42
CA ALA A 13 -81.79 63.34 -113.69
C ALA A 13 -82.42 64.75 -113.71
N LYS A 14 -82.90 65.26 -112.57
CA LYS A 14 -83.56 66.58 -112.43
C LYS A 14 -83.20 67.33 -111.14
N MET A 15 -82.06 67.03 -110.52
CA MET A 15 -81.60 67.66 -109.25
C MET A 15 -80.11 67.99 -109.36
N SER A 16 -79.70 69.13 -108.81
CA SER A 16 -78.34 69.69 -108.89
C SER A 16 -77.28 68.70 -108.34
N GLU A 17 -76.05 68.76 -108.85
CA GLU A 17 -74.94 67.85 -108.47
C GLU A 17 -74.71 67.78 -106.94
N GLU A 18 -75.08 68.82 -106.18
CA GLU A 18 -74.96 68.87 -104.72
C GLU A 18 -75.94 67.94 -103.97
N GLU A 19 -77.15 67.73 -104.47
CA GLU A 19 -78.18 66.92 -103.79
C GLU A 19 -77.95 65.41 -103.99
N ARG A 20 -77.30 65.06 -105.10
CA ARG A 20 -76.88 63.70 -105.47
C ARG A 20 -75.71 63.22 -104.61
N ALA A 21 -74.77 64.12 -104.31
CA ALA A 21 -73.66 63.88 -103.39
C ALA A 21 -74.17 63.66 -101.95
N ARG A 22 -75.08 64.50 -101.45
CA ARG A 22 -75.64 64.34 -100.10
C ARG A 22 -76.42 63.04 -99.89
N TYR A 23 -77.19 62.59 -100.88
CA TYR A 23 -77.91 61.32 -100.76
C TYR A 23 -76.99 60.10 -100.78
N LEU A 24 -75.96 60.11 -101.64
CA LEU A 24 -74.94 59.06 -101.66
C LEU A 24 -74.12 59.05 -100.37
N GLN A 25 -73.84 60.21 -99.79
CA GLN A 25 -73.15 60.36 -98.52
C GLN A 25 -74.01 59.87 -97.35
N MET A 26 -75.28 60.28 -97.25
CA MET A 26 -76.20 59.78 -96.23
C MET A 26 -76.40 58.26 -96.29
N ARG A 27 -76.39 57.67 -97.50
CA ARG A 27 -76.47 56.21 -97.68
C ARG A 27 -75.15 55.53 -97.29
N ALA A 28 -74.00 56.10 -97.64
CA ALA A 28 -72.70 55.63 -97.20
C ALA A 28 -72.55 55.69 -95.67
N ASP A 29 -73.00 56.78 -95.05
CA ASP A 29 -73.00 56.99 -93.60
C ASP A 29 -73.93 56.00 -92.88
N ALA A 30 -75.11 55.70 -93.44
CA ALA A 30 -76.01 54.69 -92.91
C ALA A 30 -75.46 53.25 -93.07
N GLU A 31 -74.79 52.96 -94.19
CA GLU A 31 -74.10 51.67 -94.40
C GLU A 31 -72.84 51.54 -93.51
N GLU A 32 -72.10 52.62 -93.28
CA GLU A 32 -71.01 52.66 -92.30
C GLU A 32 -71.50 52.53 -90.87
N GLU A 33 -72.59 53.19 -90.48
CA GLU A 33 -73.18 53.04 -89.15
C GLU A 33 -73.69 51.62 -88.92
N THR A 34 -74.35 51.01 -89.90
CA THR A 34 -74.79 49.61 -89.78
C THR A 34 -73.60 48.65 -89.73
N ARG A 35 -72.51 48.92 -90.47
CA ARG A 35 -71.25 48.17 -90.37
C ARG A 35 -70.59 48.35 -88.98
N ARG A 36 -70.54 49.58 -88.45
CA ARG A 36 -70.04 49.89 -87.10
C ARG A 36 -70.86 49.20 -86.03
N ARG A 37 -72.19 49.24 -86.10
CA ARG A 37 -73.09 48.55 -85.16
C ARG A 37 -72.90 47.04 -85.20
N LYS A 38 -72.77 46.44 -86.40
CA LYS A 38 -72.44 45.01 -86.54
C LYS A 38 -71.08 44.68 -85.93
N MET A 39 -70.06 45.50 -86.19
CA MET A 39 -68.71 45.31 -85.64
C MET A 39 -68.66 45.48 -84.12
N GLN A 40 -69.40 46.44 -83.58
CA GLN A 40 -69.57 46.64 -82.14
C GLN A 40 -70.31 45.47 -81.49
N LEU A 41 -71.35 44.93 -82.13
CA LEU A 41 -72.07 43.75 -81.63
C LEU A 41 -71.17 42.51 -81.59
N ILE A 42 -70.36 42.29 -82.64
CA ILE A 42 -69.36 41.21 -82.70
C ILE A 42 -68.29 41.39 -81.62
N SER A 43 -67.74 42.60 -81.44
CA SER A 43 -66.75 42.90 -80.41
C SER A 43 -67.32 42.72 -78.99
N MET A 44 -68.56 43.16 -78.75
CA MET A 44 -69.24 42.97 -77.46
C MET A 44 -69.53 41.49 -77.19
N TYR A 45 -69.95 40.72 -78.19
CA TYR A 45 -70.10 39.27 -78.09
C TYR A 45 -68.76 38.59 -77.76
N MET A 46 -67.68 38.95 -78.47
CA MET A 46 -66.35 38.38 -78.23
C MET A 46 -65.84 38.73 -76.83
N LYS A 47 -66.00 39.98 -76.38
CA LYS A 47 -65.64 40.42 -75.02
C LYS A 47 -66.44 39.66 -73.95
N ASN A 48 -67.74 39.45 -74.17
CA ASN A 48 -68.58 38.67 -73.24
C ASN A 48 -68.29 37.17 -73.28
N LYS A 49 -67.82 36.63 -74.42
CA LYS A 49 -67.33 35.26 -74.52
C LYS A 49 -66.01 35.10 -73.77
N LEU A 50 -65.05 35.99 -74.00
CA LEU A 50 -63.77 36.02 -73.27
C LEU A 50 -63.96 36.18 -71.76
N LYS A 51 -64.85 37.07 -71.31
CA LYS A 51 -65.16 37.20 -69.87
C LYS A 51 -65.76 35.93 -69.28
N ARG A 52 -66.60 35.22 -70.02
CA ARG A 52 -67.17 33.94 -69.57
C ARG A 52 -66.10 32.86 -69.53
N GLU A 53 -65.28 32.74 -70.57
CA GLU A 53 -64.16 31.80 -70.59
C GLU A 53 -63.14 32.07 -69.48
N ASP A 54 -62.82 33.34 -69.20
CA ASP A 54 -61.95 33.73 -68.08
C ASP A 54 -62.58 33.41 -66.71
N ALA A 55 -63.88 33.68 -66.52
CA ALA A 55 -64.59 33.30 -65.30
C ALA A 55 -64.65 31.77 -65.12
N PHE A 56 -64.89 31.01 -66.19
CA PHE A 56 -64.84 29.55 -66.17
C PHE A 56 -63.42 29.04 -65.93
N GLY A 57 -62.40 29.68 -66.50
CA GLY A 57 -60.99 29.37 -66.26
C GLY A 57 -60.61 29.57 -64.79
N ARG A 58 -61.01 30.69 -64.18
CA ARG A 58 -60.81 30.95 -62.76
C ARG A 58 -61.54 29.94 -61.87
N LEU A 59 -62.81 29.64 -62.18
CA LEU A 59 -63.58 28.63 -61.45
C LEU A 59 -62.93 27.25 -61.55
N ASN A 60 -62.52 26.84 -62.75
CA ASN A 60 -61.91 25.54 -62.98
C ASN A 60 -60.55 25.44 -62.28
N MET A 61 -59.74 26.51 -62.33
CA MET A 61 -58.48 26.60 -61.58
C MET A 61 -58.72 26.48 -60.07
N ALA A 62 -59.74 27.14 -59.53
CA ALA A 62 -60.08 27.04 -58.11
C ALA A 62 -60.52 25.61 -57.73
N LYS A 63 -61.31 24.94 -58.57
CA LYS A 63 -61.69 23.53 -58.38
C LYS A 63 -60.48 22.61 -58.41
N ILE A 64 -59.64 22.72 -59.44
CA ILE A 64 -58.40 21.93 -59.57
C ILE A 64 -57.49 22.15 -58.36
N ASN A 65 -57.30 23.40 -57.92
CA ASN A 65 -56.50 23.71 -56.72
C ASN A 65 -57.10 23.13 -55.44
N GLN A 66 -58.43 23.10 -55.31
CA GLN A 66 -59.09 22.49 -54.16
C GLN A 66 -58.88 20.98 -54.13
N GLU A 67 -59.02 20.31 -55.27
CA GLU A 67 -58.73 18.87 -55.39
C GLU A 67 -57.25 18.58 -55.09
N TRP A 68 -56.32 19.35 -55.64
CA TRP A 68 -54.89 19.22 -55.33
C TRP A 68 -54.59 19.42 -53.85
N ARG A 69 -55.21 20.40 -53.19
CA ARG A 69 -55.07 20.57 -51.73
C ARG A 69 -55.60 19.38 -50.96
N SER A 70 -56.71 18.78 -51.42
CA SER A 70 -57.26 17.58 -50.81
C SER A 70 -56.27 16.41 -50.90
N ILE A 71 -55.76 16.14 -52.11
CA ILE A 71 -54.79 15.08 -52.40
C ILE A 71 -53.50 15.30 -51.60
N LEU A 72 -52.92 16.52 -51.64
CA LEU A 72 -51.68 16.83 -50.93
C LEU A 72 -51.83 16.70 -49.42
N ARG A 73 -52.98 17.11 -48.84
CA ARG A 73 -53.25 16.90 -47.41
C ARG A 73 -53.36 15.42 -47.08
N GLN A 74 -54.01 14.62 -47.92
CA GLN A 74 -54.14 13.19 -47.70
C GLN A 74 -52.78 12.49 -47.75
N VAL A 75 -51.95 12.81 -48.74
CA VAL A 75 -50.57 12.32 -48.83
C VAL A 75 -49.77 12.76 -47.61
N LYS A 76 -49.84 14.04 -47.20
CA LYS A 76 -49.09 14.51 -46.04
C LYS A 76 -49.54 13.85 -44.73
N ILE A 77 -50.83 13.61 -44.55
CA ILE A 77 -51.33 12.86 -43.38
C ILE A 77 -50.80 11.43 -43.37
N GLN A 78 -50.71 10.77 -44.53
CA GLN A 78 -50.12 9.43 -44.61
C GLN A 78 -48.62 9.43 -44.31
N GLU A 79 -47.87 10.40 -44.83
CA GLU A 79 -46.45 10.59 -44.49
C GLU A 79 -46.27 10.79 -42.97
N LEU A 80 -46.99 11.74 -42.37
CA LEU A 80 -46.89 12.01 -40.93
C LEU A 80 -47.25 10.79 -40.08
N ARG A 81 -48.23 9.99 -40.50
CA ARG A 81 -48.56 8.74 -39.80
C ARG A 81 -47.43 7.71 -39.88
N ARG A 82 -46.75 7.59 -41.02
CA ARG A 82 -45.58 6.72 -41.17
C ARG A 82 -44.44 7.21 -40.29
N GLU A 83 -44.12 8.51 -40.34
CA GLU A 83 -43.10 9.12 -39.48
C GLU A 83 -43.37 8.88 -37.99
N ILE A 84 -44.64 8.99 -37.54
CA ILE A 84 -45.00 8.69 -36.14
C ILE A 84 -44.74 7.22 -35.80
N ILE A 85 -45.11 6.29 -36.68
CA ILE A 85 -44.88 4.84 -36.46
C ILE A 85 -43.37 4.55 -36.43
N ASP A 86 -42.59 5.15 -37.34
CA ASP A 86 -41.15 4.97 -37.39
C ASP A 86 -40.49 5.48 -36.11
N VAL A 87 -40.90 6.66 -35.63
CA VAL A 87 -40.43 7.24 -34.36
C VAL A 87 -40.85 6.38 -33.16
N GLU A 88 -42.09 5.86 -33.14
CA GLU A 88 -42.55 4.95 -32.11
C GLU A 88 -41.72 3.66 -32.08
N SER A 89 -41.41 3.10 -33.26
CA SER A 89 -40.57 1.89 -33.38
C SER A 89 -39.15 2.15 -32.88
N PHE A 90 -38.56 3.30 -33.25
CA PHE A 90 -37.24 3.72 -32.79
C PHE A 90 -37.20 3.85 -31.26
N PHE A 91 -38.19 4.51 -30.65
CA PHE A 91 -38.26 4.62 -29.19
C PHE A 91 -38.45 3.27 -28.51
N LYS A 92 -39.29 2.38 -29.05
CA LYS A 92 -39.47 1.03 -28.52
C LYS A 92 -38.18 0.22 -28.55
N GLU A 93 -37.40 0.30 -29.62
CA GLU A 93 -36.10 -0.37 -29.69
C GLU A 93 -35.07 0.25 -28.74
N ALA A 94 -35.03 1.58 -28.66
CA ALA A 94 -34.14 2.28 -27.74
C ALA A 94 -34.44 1.93 -26.28
N LEU A 95 -35.72 1.84 -25.91
CA LEU A 95 -36.16 1.37 -24.59
C LEU A 95 -35.75 -0.08 -24.36
N LYS A 96 -36.02 -1.01 -25.30
CA LYS A 96 -35.58 -2.40 -25.18
C LYS A 96 -34.07 -2.54 -24.97
N ARG A 97 -33.25 -1.77 -25.69
CA ARG A 97 -31.78 -1.77 -25.51
C ARG A 97 -31.41 -1.29 -24.11
N LYS A 98 -32.03 -0.21 -23.62
CA LYS A 98 -31.81 0.31 -22.26
C LYS A 98 -32.25 -0.69 -21.19
N ASP A 99 -33.41 -1.31 -21.34
CA ASP A 99 -33.91 -2.33 -20.41
C ASP A 99 -32.99 -3.55 -20.36
N GLN A 100 -32.46 -3.98 -21.51
CA GLN A 100 -31.46 -5.06 -21.56
C GLN A 100 -30.17 -4.68 -20.80
N VAL A 101 -29.72 -3.43 -20.93
CA VAL A 101 -28.55 -2.94 -20.18
C VAL A 101 -28.87 -2.92 -18.68
N ILE A 102 -30.05 -2.43 -18.29
CA ILE A 102 -30.49 -2.42 -16.89
C ILE A 102 -30.51 -3.85 -16.33
N HIS A 103 -31.10 -4.81 -17.04
CA HIS A 103 -31.14 -6.21 -16.60
C HIS A 103 -29.74 -6.82 -16.46
N ARG A 104 -28.82 -6.54 -17.38
CA ARG A 104 -27.42 -6.99 -17.24
C ARG A 104 -26.75 -6.36 -16.03
N LEU A 105 -26.97 -5.07 -15.78
CA LEU A 105 -26.41 -4.39 -14.62
C LEU A 105 -26.97 -4.96 -13.31
N ILE A 106 -28.27 -5.24 -13.24
CA ILE A 106 -28.90 -5.88 -12.07
C ILE A 106 -28.28 -7.26 -11.83
N ALA A 107 -28.22 -8.11 -12.85
CA ALA A 107 -27.61 -9.44 -12.72
C ALA A 107 -26.12 -9.37 -12.31
N HIS A 108 -25.40 -8.35 -12.78
CA HIS A 108 -24.01 -8.15 -12.39
C HIS A 108 -23.89 -7.68 -10.95
N ILE A 109 -24.81 -6.82 -10.46
CA ILE A 109 -24.88 -6.41 -9.05
C ILE A 109 -25.17 -7.62 -8.17
N GLU A 110 -26.20 -8.41 -8.49
CA GLU A 110 -26.55 -9.64 -7.75
C GLU A 110 -25.36 -10.60 -7.68
N SER A 111 -24.69 -10.86 -8.81
CA SER A 111 -23.49 -11.71 -8.84
C SER A 111 -22.35 -11.14 -8.01
N THR A 112 -22.14 -9.82 -8.01
CA THR A 112 -21.10 -9.20 -7.16
C THR A 112 -21.45 -9.24 -5.68
N GLU A 113 -22.72 -9.12 -5.32
CA GLU A 113 -23.20 -9.26 -3.94
C GLU A 113 -23.01 -10.70 -3.45
N ASP A 114 -23.35 -11.71 -4.27
CA ASP A 114 -23.09 -13.12 -3.95
C ASP A 114 -21.60 -13.41 -3.77
N MET A 115 -20.75 -12.87 -4.66
CA MET A 115 -19.30 -13.00 -4.53
C MET A 115 -18.79 -12.33 -3.24
N TYR A 116 -19.30 -11.15 -2.90
CA TYR A 116 -18.95 -10.45 -1.66
C TYR A 116 -19.40 -11.22 -0.43
N ALA A 117 -20.63 -11.75 -0.41
CA ALA A 117 -21.15 -12.56 0.69
C ALA A 117 -20.31 -13.82 0.90
N ASN A 118 -19.96 -14.53 -0.18
CA ASN A 118 -19.10 -15.71 -0.13
C ASN A 118 -17.69 -15.38 0.38
N LEU A 119 -17.09 -14.28 -0.09
CA LEU A 119 -15.77 -13.83 0.37
C LEU A 119 -15.81 -13.48 1.86
N GLN A 120 -16.84 -12.75 2.30
CA GLN A 120 -17.03 -12.38 3.69
C GLN A 120 -17.22 -13.62 4.58
N GLN A 121 -18.00 -14.60 4.13
CA GLN A 121 -18.18 -15.87 4.83
C GLN A 121 -16.84 -16.61 4.95
N SER A 122 -16.11 -16.78 3.85
CA SER A 122 -14.80 -17.44 3.86
C SER A 122 -13.80 -16.73 4.78
N HIS A 123 -13.77 -15.40 4.77
CA HIS A 123 -12.94 -14.61 5.67
C HIS A 123 -13.33 -14.83 7.15
N MET A 124 -14.63 -14.86 7.45
CA MET A 124 -15.11 -15.12 8.81
C MET A 124 -14.75 -16.55 9.28
N GLU A 125 -14.86 -17.54 8.40
CA GLU A 125 -14.46 -18.92 8.67
C GLU A 125 -12.95 -19.01 8.95
N ASN A 126 -12.11 -18.34 8.14
CA ASN A 126 -10.67 -18.27 8.37
C ASN A 126 -10.33 -17.61 9.72
N ILE A 127 -10.98 -16.50 10.07
CA ILE A 127 -10.81 -15.86 11.38
C ILE A 127 -11.21 -16.83 12.49
N THR A 128 -12.33 -17.54 12.34
CA THR A 128 -12.79 -18.52 13.33
C THR A 128 -11.77 -19.63 13.53
N GLN A 129 -11.22 -20.18 12.44
CA GLN A 129 -10.15 -21.18 12.50
C GLN A 129 -8.88 -20.66 13.19
N ILE A 130 -8.49 -19.42 12.93
CA ILE A 130 -7.36 -18.77 13.61
C ILE A 130 -7.64 -18.67 15.12
N VAL A 131 -8.84 -18.20 15.50
CA VAL A 131 -9.26 -18.09 16.90
C VAL A 131 -9.26 -19.45 17.59
N ASP A 132 -9.77 -20.50 16.95
CA ASP A 132 -9.79 -21.85 17.50
C ASP A 132 -8.39 -22.47 17.65
N THR A 133 -7.50 -22.19 16.69
CA THR A 133 -6.08 -22.58 16.77
C THR A 133 -5.39 -21.88 17.95
N HIS A 134 -5.63 -20.59 18.14
CA HIS A 134 -5.09 -19.86 19.29
C HIS A 134 -5.69 -20.34 20.61
N ARG A 135 -6.99 -20.63 20.65
CA ARG A 135 -7.68 -21.15 21.83
C ARG A 135 -7.12 -22.50 22.25
N SER A 136 -6.98 -23.43 21.30
CA SER A 136 -6.38 -24.75 21.56
C SER A 136 -4.92 -24.65 22.02
N ARG A 137 -4.13 -23.74 21.44
CA ARG A 137 -2.75 -23.47 21.89
C ARG A 137 -2.70 -22.90 23.32
N ILE A 138 -3.58 -21.96 23.66
CA ILE A 138 -3.68 -21.41 25.03
C ILE A 138 -4.07 -22.53 26.00
N GLU A 139 -5.02 -23.37 25.63
CA GLU A 139 -5.46 -24.46 26.50
C GLU A 139 -4.39 -25.53 26.69
N PHE A 140 -3.61 -25.83 25.64
CA PHE A 140 -2.42 -26.67 25.73
C PHE A 140 -1.39 -26.11 26.72
N PHE A 141 -1.02 -24.83 26.61
CA PHE A 141 -0.09 -24.21 27.56
C PHE A 141 -0.65 -24.15 28.97
N ARG A 142 -1.96 -23.92 29.12
CA ARG A 142 -2.60 -23.96 30.44
C ARG A 142 -2.53 -25.33 31.08
N ARG A 143 -2.74 -26.41 30.30
CA ARG A 143 -2.60 -27.79 30.79
C ARG A 143 -1.17 -28.08 31.22
N ILE A 144 -0.18 -27.79 30.38
CA ILE A 144 1.24 -27.95 30.73
C ILE A 144 1.58 -27.19 32.00
N TYR A 145 1.15 -25.93 32.11
CA TYR A 145 1.41 -25.13 33.31
C TYR A 145 0.78 -25.74 34.56
N GLU A 146 -0.46 -26.25 34.48
CA GLU A 146 -1.13 -26.87 35.61
C GLU A 146 -0.46 -28.20 35.99
N ASP A 147 -0.04 -29.00 35.00
CA ASP A 147 0.70 -30.24 35.20
C ASP A 147 2.05 -29.99 35.86
N ASP A 148 2.83 -29.02 35.35
CA ASP A 148 4.13 -28.60 35.91
C ASP A 148 3.96 -28.07 37.33
N LYS A 149 2.95 -27.21 37.55
CA LYS A 149 2.61 -26.69 38.88
C LYS A 149 2.29 -27.83 39.84
N GLN A 150 1.50 -28.81 39.41
CA GLN A 150 1.10 -29.93 40.26
C GLN A 150 2.27 -30.88 40.53
N ALA A 151 3.16 -31.09 39.56
CA ALA A 151 4.40 -31.83 39.75
C ALA A 151 5.28 -31.16 40.81
N VAL A 152 5.56 -29.86 40.68
CA VAL A 152 6.39 -29.10 41.65
C VAL A 152 5.75 -29.10 43.05
N LEU A 153 4.42 -28.93 43.14
CA LEU A 153 3.73 -28.99 44.43
C LEU A 153 3.85 -30.38 45.07
N SER A 154 3.72 -31.45 44.27
CA SER A 154 3.85 -32.82 44.78
C SER A 154 5.28 -33.15 45.22
N GLU A 155 6.30 -32.65 44.53
CA GLU A 155 7.70 -32.78 44.93
C GLU A 155 7.95 -32.02 46.24
N TRP A 156 7.44 -30.79 46.35
CA TRP A 156 7.56 -30.00 47.57
C TRP A 156 6.85 -30.66 48.76
N GLU A 157 5.66 -31.22 48.57
CA GLU A 157 4.94 -31.96 49.62
C GLU A 157 5.72 -33.19 50.08
N GLN A 158 6.31 -33.95 49.14
CA GLN A 158 7.16 -35.11 49.45
C GLN A 158 8.42 -34.71 50.21
N ASP A 159 9.13 -33.66 49.76
CA ASP A 159 10.34 -33.17 50.41
C ASP A 159 10.03 -32.60 51.79
N SER A 160 8.93 -31.87 51.94
CA SER A 160 8.44 -31.36 53.22
C SER A 160 8.12 -32.50 54.20
N ALA A 161 7.48 -33.57 53.72
CA ALA A 161 7.21 -34.76 54.52
C ALA A 161 8.50 -35.46 54.95
N ARG A 162 9.43 -35.70 54.02
CA ARG A 162 10.75 -36.29 54.30
C ARG A 162 11.55 -35.46 55.30
N PHE A 163 11.54 -34.14 55.15
CA PHE A 163 12.25 -33.24 56.07
C PHE A 163 11.66 -33.30 57.47
N LYS A 164 10.33 -33.32 57.59
CA LYS A 164 9.65 -33.47 58.90
C LYS A 164 9.97 -34.81 59.55
N GLU A 165 9.95 -35.90 58.79
CA GLU A 165 10.30 -37.23 59.29
C GLU A 165 11.77 -37.31 59.74
N MET A 166 12.69 -36.81 58.92
CA MET A 166 14.11 -36.73 59.26
C MET A 166 14.34 -35.87 60.50
N HIS A 167 13.67 -34.72 60.60
CA HIS A 167 13.73 -33.85 61.77
C HIS A 167 13.22 -34.57 63.02
N ALA A 168 12.08 -35.27 62.94
CA ALA A 168 11.52 -36.03 64.06
C ALA A 168 12.47 -37.16 64.50
N LEU A 169 13.06 -37.90 63.56
CA LEU A 169 14.04 -38.94 63.86
C LEU A 169 15.28 -38.36 64.55
N LYS A 170 15.81 -37.24 64.04
CA LYS A 170 16.99 -36.57 64.62
C LYS A 170 16.70 -36.02 66.01
N GLN A 171 15.51 -35.45 66.21
CA GLN A 171 15.03 -35.01 67.51
C GLN A 171 14.97 -36.19 68.49
N GLN A 172 14.39 -37.31 68.10
CA GLN A 172 14.33 -38.52 68.92
C GLN A 172 15.75 -39.06 69.25
N GLN A 173 16.67 -39.07 68.28
CA GLN A 173 18.06 -39.47 68.51
C GLN A 173 18.75 -38.57 69.54
N LEU A 174 18.55 -37.25 69.44
CA LEU A 174 19.09 -36.28 70.41
C LEU A 174 18.49 -36.48 71.80
N GLU A 175 17.19 -36.72 71.90
CA GLU A 175 16.52 -37.04 73.17
C GLU A 175 17.10 -38.32 73.79
N CYS A 176 17.31 -39.38 73.00
CA CYS A 176 17.94 -40.61 73.50
C CYS A 176 19.37 -40.38 74.01
N VAL A 177 20.19 -39.62 73.28
CA VAL A 177 21.55 -39.28 73.73
C VAL A 177 21.51 -38.44 75.00
N PHE A 178 20.58 -37.49 75.08
CA PHE A 178 20.37 -36.66 76.26
C PHE A 178 20.00 -37.51 77.48
N TYR A 179 19.03 -38.42 77.36
CA TYR A 179 18.65 -39.34 78.44
C TYR A 179 19.78 -40.29 78.85
N GLN A 180 20.56 -40.82 77.89
CA GLN A 180 21.73 -41.64 78.21
C GLN A 180 22.81 -40.83 78.94
N LEU A 181 23.04 -39.59 78.54
CA LEU A 181 23.97 -38.70 79.21
C LEU A 181 23.50 -38.40 80.64
N GLU A 182 22.22 -38.09 80.84
CA GLU A 182 21.64 -37.90 82.16
C GLU A 182 21.81 -39.15 83.04
N GLU A 183 21.44 -40.34 82.56
CA GLU A 183 21.57 -41.59 83.34
C GLU A 183 23.05 -41.92 83.65
N THR A 184 23.98 -41.67 82.73
CA THR A 184 25.41 -41.88 83.01
C THR A 184 25.97 -40.87 84.00
N THR A 185 25.53 -39.61 83.94
CA THR A 185 25.91 -38.60 84.94
C THR A 185 25.33 -38.92 86.31
N ASP A 186 24.05 -39.29 86.39
CA ASP A 186 23.39 -39.71 87.63
C ASP A 186 24.00 -40.99 88.18
N GLY A 187 24.25 -41.98 87.33
CA GLY A 187 24.96 -43.21 87.68
C GLY A 187 26.38 -42.93 88.18
N GLY A 188 27.10 -42.00 87.56
CA GLY A 188 28.40 -41.51 88.03
C GLY A 188 28.32 -40.85 89.40
N ILE A 189 27.30 -40.02 89.65
CA ILE A 189 27.05 -39.40 90.96
C ILE A 189 26.73 -40.47 92.01
N ARG A 190 25.84 -41.43 91.70
CA ARG A 190 25.50 -42.56 92.58
C ARG A 190 26.73 -43.41 92.92
N ASN A 191 27.50 -43.82 91.91
CA ASN A 191 28.72 -44.61 92.11
C ASN A 191 29.78 -43.86 92.92
N ASN A 192 29.94 -42.55 92.69
CA ASN A 192 30.86 -41.73 93.49
C ASN A 192 30.39 -41.61 94.94
N HIS A 193 29.07 -41.52 95.16
CA HIS A 193 28.47 -41.52 96.49
C HIS A 193 28.64 -42.87 97.20
N GLU A 194 28.38 -43.99 96.51
CA GLU A 194 28.60 -45.35 97.03
C GLU A 194 30.07 -45.58 97.40
N ARG A 195 31.00 -45.24 96.50
CA ARG A 195 32.45 -45.27 96.81
C ARG A 195 32.83 -44.39 97.99
N PHE A 196 32.15 -43.27 98.19
CA PHE A 196 32.37 -42.41 99.36
C PHE A 196 31.85 -43.09 100.65
N LEU A 197 30.68 -43.73 100.60
CA LEU A 197 30.13 -44.52 101.70
C LEU A 197 31.02 -45.72 102.02
N ASP A 198 31.51 -46.46 101.01
CA ASP A 198 32.45 -47.57 101.20
C ASP A 198 33.72 -47.09 101.89
N ARG A 199 34.31 -45.97 101.44
CA ARG A 199 35.45 -45.36 102.14
C ARG A 199 35.13 -44.97 103.58
N CYS A 200 33.89 -44.58 103.87
CA CYS A 200 33.46 -44.26 105.23
C CYS A 200 33.29 -45.53 106.07
N GLU A 201 32.77 -46.64 105.50
CA GLU A 201 32.67 -47.94 106.17
C GLU A 201 34.04 -48.60 106.33
N ASP A 202 34.98 -48.44 105.39
CA ASP A 202 36.38 -48.84 105.52
C ASP A 202 37.08 -48.03 106.62
N LEU A 203 36.81 -46.72 106.69
CA LEU A 203 37.34 -45.88 107.77
C LEU A 203 36.73 -46.26 109.12
N LYS A 204 35.44 -46.60 109.16
CA LYS A 204 34.71 -47.02 110.36
C LYS A 204 35.14 -48.40 110.83
N SER A 205 35.30 -49.37 109.94
CA SER A 205 35.85 -50.70 110.21
C SER A 205 37.33 -50.61 110.60
N GLY A 206 38.11 -49.74 109.95
CA GLY A 206 39.46 -49.39 110.35
C GLY A 206 39.54 -48.77 111.75
N MET A 207 38.62 -47.85 112.09
CA MET A 207 38.51 -47.28 113.44
C MET A 207 38.07 -48.33 114.47
N GLN A 208 37.20 -49.24 114.08
CA GLN A 208 36.74 -50.36 114.92
C GLN A 208 37.87 -51.36 115.17
N LEU A 209 38.68 -51.66 114.15
CA LEU A 209 39.93 -52.40 114.25
C LEU A 209 40.96 -51.65 115.10
N GLN A 210 41.04 -50.31 115.04
CA GLN A 210 41.90 -49.53 115.91
C GLN A 210 41.44 -49.54 117.37
N LEU A 211 40.12 -49.54 117.61
CA LEU A 211 39.53 -49.75 118.94
C LEU A 211 39.88 -51.15 119.45
N GLU A 212 39.71 -52.19 118.63
CA GLU A 212 40.14 -53.57 118.91
C GLU A 212 41.66 -53.68 119.13
N GLN A 213 42.47 -52.93 118.37
CA GLN A 213 43.92 -52.86 118.54
C GLN A 213 44.31 -52.09 119.80
N ILE A 214 43.55 -51.09 120.25
CA ILE A 214 43.83 -50.38 121.51
C ILE A 214 43.47 -51.28 122.70
N THR A 215 42.39 -52.06 122.63
CA THR A 215 42.07 -53.10 123.61
C THR A 215 43.11 -54.22 123.58
N SER A 216 43.50 -54.68 122.40
CA SER A 216 44.56 -55.66 122.18
C SER A 216 45.94 -55.12 122.58
N ARG A 217 46.22 -53.81 122.51
CA ARG A 217 47.47 -53.18 122.98
C ARG A 217 47.56 -53.14 124.51
N GLY A 218 46.42 -53.22 125.20
CA GLY A 218 46.35 -53.55 126.63
C GLY A 218 46.86 -54.97 126.89
N GLU A 219 46.48 -55.92 126.04
CA GLU A 219 46.85 -57.35 126.10
C GLU A 219 48.27 -57.61 125.55
N ALA A 220 48.73 -56.89 124.52
CA ALA A 220 50.01 -57.05 123.84
C ALA A 220 51.17 -56.41 124.62
N ARG A 221 50.90 -55.60 125.64
CA ARG A 221 51.94 -55.21 126.61
C ARG A 221 52.41 -56.42 127.43
N LEU A 222 51.56 -57.46 127.57
CA LEU A 222 51.91 -58.77 128.10
C LEU A 222 52.70 -59.61 127.08
N GLU A 223 52.28 -59.59 125.81
CA GLU A 223 52.88 -60.37 124.72
C GLU A 223 54.24 -59.82 124.22
N LYS A 224 54.54 -58.54 124.45
CA LYS A 224 55.78 -57.88 123.99
C LYS A 224 57.06 -58.41 124.61
N LEU A 225 57.00 -59.02 125.79
CA LEU A 225 58.13 -59.76 126.36
C LEU A 225 58.36 -61.11 125.65
N TRP A 226 57.37 -61.61 124.91
CA TRP A 226 57.39 -62.94 124.26
C TRP A 226 57.87 -62.88 122.81
N GLN A 227 57.61 -61.78 122.10
CA GLN A 227 57.88 -61.66 120.67
C GLN A 227 59.27 -61.12 120.28
N GLU A 228 60.04 -60.55 121.22
CA GLU A 228 61.46 -60.20 120.96
C GLU A 228 62.27 -61.42 120.48
N TYR A 229 61.89 -62.61 120.95
CA TYR A 229 62.47 -63.90 120.59
C TYR A 229 62.12 -64.37 119.16
N GLN A 230 60.96 -64.01 118.62
CA GLN A 230 60.54 -64.43 117.27
C GLN A 230 61.07 -63.54 116.14
N SER A 231 61.47 -62.30 116.46
CA SER A 231 61.94 -61.28 115.49
C SER A 231 63.24 -61.67 114.75
N VAL A 232 64.06 -62.55 115.32
CA VAL A 232 65.35 -62.97 114.75
C VAL A 232 65.19 -63.97 113.60
N LEU A 233 64.07 -64.71 113.53
CA LEU A 233 63.82 -65.74 112.51
C LEU A 233 63.10 -65.21 111.25
N GLY A 234 62.38 -64.09 111.35
CA GLY A 234 61.62 -63.51 110.21
C GLY A 234 62.45 -62.64 109.26
N GLY A 235 63.60 -62.12 109.69
CA GLY A 235 64.45 -61.22 108.89
C GLY A 235 65.07 -61.85 107.64
N TYR A 236 65.12 -63.18 107.56
CA TYR A 236 65.67 -63.90 106.40
C TYR A 236 64.67 -64.06 105.23
N CYS A 237 63.36 -63.98 105.47
CA CYS A 237 62.36 -64.18 104.41
C CYS A 237 62.02 -62.89 103.62
N GLN A 238 62.26 -61.70 104.18
CA GLN A 238 61.87 -60.42 103.58
C GLN A 238 62.79 -59.90 102.45
N HIS A 239 63.98 -60.49 102.25
CA HIS A 239 64.95 -60.00 101.27
C HIS A 239 64.70 -60.53 99.83
N ILE A 240 63.87 -61.57 99.66
CA ILE A 240 63.64 -62.22 98.34
C ILE A 240 62.34 -61.74 97.66
N GLU A 241 61.35 -61.24 98.40
CA GLU A 241 60.06 -60.79 97.84
C GLU A 241 60.13 -59.42 97.11
N GLY A 242 61.03 -58.52 97.50
CA GLY A 242 61.13 -57.17 96.93
C GLY A 242 61.53 -57.13 95.45
N PHE A 243 62.47 -57.98 95.03
CA PHE A 243 62.94 -58.03 93.64
C PHE A 243 61.91 -58.65 92.67
N TYR A 244 60.98 -59.47 93.18
CA TYR A 244 59.94 -60.10 92.35
C TYR A 244 58.78 -59.13 92.05
N ALA A 245 58.42 -58.25 92.99
CA ALA A 245 57.38 -57.24 92.81
C ALA A 245 57.76 -56.15 91.77
N GLU A 246 59.02 -55.68 91.80
CA GLU A 246 59.50 -54.65 90.85
C GLU A 246 59.54 -55.16 89.40
N TYR A 247 59.87 -56.43 89.18
CA TYR A 247 59.87 -57.04 87.84
C TYR A 247 58.45 -57.20 87.27
N VAL A 248 57.47 -57.56 88.10
CA VAL A 248 56.07 -57.72 87.68
C VAL A 248 55.44 -56.38 87.30
N ASP A 249 55.69 -55.32 88.08
CA ASP A 249 55.22 -53.96 87.78
C ASP A 249 55.81 -53.43 86.46
N LEU A 250 57.10 -53.69 86.21
CA LEU A 250 57.76 -53.24 84.99
C LEU A 250 57.25 -53.99 83.75
N LYS A 251 56.97 -55.30 83.87
CA LYS A 251 56.39 -56.10 82.80
C LYS A 251 54.96 -55.66 82.45
N GLN A 252 54.14 -55.33 83.45
CA GLN A 252 52.77 -54.90 83.22
C GLN A 252 52.71 -53.54 82.50
N ARG A 253 53.59 -52.59 82.84
CA ARG A 253 53.69 -51.30 82.13
C ARG A 253 54.12 -51.46 80.66
N ASP A 254 54.99 -52.42 80.38
CA ASP A 254 55.44 -52.71 79.01
C ASP A 254 54.32 -53.36 78.17
N GLU A 255 53.53 -54.26 78.78
CA GLU A 255 52.33 -54.84 78.16
C GLU A 255 51.24 -53.77 77.89
N GLU A 256 51.02 -52.83 78.82
CA GLU A 256 50.10 -51.70 78.65
C GLU A 256 50.56 -50.74 77.55
N ALA A 257 51.87 -50.42 77.49
CA ALA A 257 52.43 -49.57 76.44
C ALA A 257 52.34 -50.25 75.06
N ALA A 258 52.60 -51.55 74.97
CA ALA A 258 52.47 -52.32 73.73
C ALA A 258 51.03 -52.32 73.20
N LEU A 259 50.04 -52.47 74.09
CA LEU A 259 48.62 -52.38 73.73
C LEU A 259 48.25 -50.97 73.22
N GLN A 260 48.72 -49.91 73.87
CA GLN A 260 48.49 -48.53 73.42
C GLN A 260 49.13 -48.25 72.05
N ILE A 261 50.36 -48.73 71.82
CA ILE A 261 51.02 -48.61 70.51
C ILE A 261 50.20 -49.32 69.43
N SER A 262 49.69 -50.53 69.72
CA SER A 262 48.87 -51.30 68.76
C SER A 262 47.57 -50.59 68.38
N GLN A 263 46.90 -49.96 69.35
CA GLN A 263 45.68 -49.19 69.13
C GLN A 263 45.96 -47.93 68.28
N GLN A 264 47.04 -47.21 68.61
CA GLN A 264 47.44 -46.03 67.85
C GLN A 264 47.87 -46.39 66.41
N THR A 265 48.56 -47.51 66.19
CA THR A 265 48.90 -47.95 64.82
C THR A 265 47.66 -48.27 63.99
N TYR A 266 46.65 -48.90 64.60
CA TYR A 266 45.38 -49.18 63.92
C TYR A 266 44.61 -47.89 63.58
N GLU A 267 44.56 -46.93 64.51
CA GLU A 267 43.94 -45.62 64.26
C GLU A 267 44.65 -44.85 63.14
N ILE A 268 45.98 -44.89 63.09
CA ILE A 268 46.77 -44.27 62.03
C ILE A 268 46.47 -44.93 60.68
N GLU A 269 46.46 -46.25 60.58
CA GLU A 269 46.11 -46.96 59.33
C GLU A 269 44.71 -46.59 58.84
N HIS A 270 43.72 -46.60 59.74
CA HIS A 270 42.36 -46.20 59.41
C HIS A 270 42.25 -44.75 58.92
N LEU A 271 42.97 -43.81 59.54
CA LEU A 271 43.02 -42.42 59.08
C LEU A 271 43.73 -42.26 57.73
N VAL A 272 44.78 -43.06 57.48
CA VAL A 272 45.48 -43.07 56.18
C VAL A 272 44.57 -43.57 55.06
N ASP A 273 43.79 -44.63 55.30
CA ASP A 273 42.80 -45.14 54.34
C ASP A 273 41.69 -44.13 54.07
N GLN A 274 41.19 -43.44 55.10
CA GLN A 274 40.23 -42.36 54.92
C GLN A 274 40.80 -41.21 54.08
N LEU A 275 42.07 -40.84 54.32
CA LEU A 275 42.74 -39.78 53.58
C LEU A 275 42.93 -40.17 52.11
N ALA A 276 43.30 -41.43 51.84
CA ALA A 276 43.41 -41.97 50.48
C ALA A 276 42.06 -41.94 49.75
N ASN A 277 40.98 -42.38 50.41
CA ASN A 277 39.63 -42.34 49.85
C ASN A 277 39.17 -40.90 49.56
N LEU A 278 39.41 -39.95 50.48
CA LEU A 278 39.07 -38.54 50.28
C LEU A 278 39.86 -37.92 49.11
N ARG A 279 41.15 -38.27 48.94
CA ARG A 279 41.95 -37.83 47.79
C ARG A 279 41.37 -38.34 46.47
N LEU A 280 41.00 -39.62 46.41
CA LEU A 280 40.43 -40.23 45.21
C LEU A 280 39.10 -39.59 44.84
N VAL A 281 38.20 -39.38 45.81
CA VAL A 281 36.91 -38.69 45.60
C VAL A 281 37.13 -37.23 45.15
N SER A 282 38.12 -36.53 45.73
CA SER A 282 38.46 -35.16 45.32
C SER A 282 38.95 -35.09 43.87
N GLU A 283 39.75 -36.06 43.44
CA GLU A 283 40.30 -36.12 42.09
C GLU A 283 39.22 -36.48 41.07
N GLU A 284 38.36 -37.46 41.38
CA GLU A 284 37.19 -37.77 40.55
C GLU A 284 36.24 -36.58 40.40
N PHE A 285 36.00 -35.84 41.49
CA PHE A 285 35.16 -34.64 41.45
C PHE A 285 35.79 -33.56 40.58
N TYR A 286 37.11 -33.36 40.68
CA TYR A 286 37.85 -32.41 39.85
C TYR A 286 37.74 -32.75 38.36
N VAL A 287 37.97 -34.00 37.98
CA VAL A 287 37.86 -34.45 36.58
C VAL A 287 36.43 -34.30 36.05
N LYS A 288 35.42 -34.66 36.85
CA LYS A 288 34.00 -34.47 36.48
C LYS A 288 33.66 -32.99 36.27
N GLN A 289 34.10 -32.10 37.17
CA GLN A 289 33.92 -30.65 37.05
C GLN A 289 34.61 -30.10 35.81
N GLN A 290 35.85 -30.51 35.55
CA GLN A 290 36.60 -30.08 34.38
C GLN A 290 35.92 -30.50 33.07
N GLY A 291 35.48 -31.76 32.98
CA GLY A 291 34.73 -32.24 31.81
C GLY A 291 33.43 -31.48 31.58
N GLN A 292 32.68 -31.15 32.65
CA GLN A 292 31.48 -30.32 32.54
C GLN A 292 31.78 -28.89 32.09
N LEU A 293 32.88 -28.29 32.56
CA LEU A 293 33.31 -26.96 32.15
C LEU A 293 33.70 -26.94 30.66
N GLU A 294 34.45 -27.93 30.19
CA GLU A 294 34.84 -28.06 28.78
C GLU A 294 33.61 -28.24 27.88
N GLN A 295 32.66 -29.09 28.26
CA GLN A 295 31.39 -29.24 27.53
C GLN A 295 30.60 -27.94 27.46
N ARG A 296 30.46 -27.22 28.59
CA ARG A 296 29.78 -25.92 28.63
C ARG A 296 30.49 -24.87 27.78
N GLN A 297 31.84 -24.87 27.76
CA GLN A 297 32.61 -23.98 26.91
C GLN A 297 32.42 -24.30 25.42
N ALA A 298 32.40 -25.58 25.04
CA ALA A 298 32.14 -25.99 23.66
C ALA A 298 30.73 -25.57 23.19
N ILE A 299 29.70 -25.79 24.02
CA ILE A 299 28.32 -25.35 23.73
C ILE A 299 28.27 -23.82 23.60
N LYS A 300 28.91 -23.08 24.50
CA LYS A 300 28.99 -21.62 24.42
C LYS A 300 29.62 -21.18 23.10
N GLN A 301 30.72 -21.78 22.68
CA GLN A 301 31.41 -21.45 21.41
C GLN A 301 30.50 -21.73 20.20
N GLN A 302 29.83 -22.87 20.17
CA GLN A 302 28.89 -23.22 19.10
C GLN A 302 27.72 -22.23 19.02
N LEU A 303 27.13 -21.87 20.17
CA LEU A 303 26.05 -20.89 20.21
C LEU A 303 26.52 -19.49 19.79
N THR A 304 27.73 -19.08 20.18
CA THR A 304 28.29 -17.79 19.74
C THR A 304 28.55 -17.75 18.24
N GLU A 305 29.00 -18.86 17.64
CA GLU A 305 29.20 -18.92 16.19
C GLU A 305 27.87 -18.87 15.44
N ARG A 306 26.86 -19.64 15.88
CA ARG A 306 25.52 -19.55 15.28
C ARG A 306 24.89 -18.17 15.42
N LEU A 307 25.09 -17.50 16.56
CA LEU A 307 24.64 -16.11 16.71
C LEU A 307 25.37 -15.14 15.77
N ARG A 308 26.66 -15.38 15.49
CA ARG A 308 27.44 -14.59 14.54
C ARG A 308 26.94 -14.82 13.10
N GLU A 309 26.71 -16.07 12.72
CA GLU A 309 26.13 -16.45 11.43
C GLU A 309 24.76 -15.81 11.23
N LEU A 310 23.86 -15.94 12.21
CA LEU A 310 22.52 -15.34 12.15
C LEU A 310 22.58 -13.81 12.03
N ARG A 311 23.48 -13.15 12.75
CA ARG A 311 23.69 -11.70 12.60
C ARG A 311 24.13 -11.32 11.19
N SER A 312 25.07 -12.08 10.62
CA SER A 312 25.52 -11.85 9.24
C SER A 312 24.38 -12.03 8.25
N CYS A 313 23.58 -13.10 8.36
CA CYS A 313 22.43 -13.32 7.49
C CYS A 313 21.42 -12.17 7.57
N VAL A 314 21.11 -11.70 8.79
CA VAL A 314 20.20 -10.57 8.99
C VAL A 314 20.78 -9.28 8.40
N GLU A 315 22.07 -9.01 8.56
CA GLU A 315 22.73 -7.84 7.96
C GLU A 315 22.69 -7.89 6.43
N ASP A 316 22.88 -9.07 5.83
CA ASP A 316 22.81 -9.28 4.38
C ASP A 316 21.38 -9.11 3.86
N GLU A 317 20.38 -9.70 4.52
CA GLU A 317 18.96 -9.51 4.19
C GLU A 317 18.55 -8.04 4.28
N MET A 318 18.92 -7.35 5.37
CA MET A 318 18.65 -5.92 5.55
C MET A 318 19.31 -5.06 4.46
N SER A 319 20.52 -5.43 4.02
CA SER A 319 21.21 -4.75 2.91
C SER A 319 20.49 -4.96 1.58
N ASN A 320 20.05 -6.19 1.31
CA ASN A 320 19.31 -6.55 0.09
C ASN A 320 17.94 -5.86 0.04
N ASP A 321 17.22 -5.84 1.16
CA ASP A 321 15.94 -5.14 1.29
C ASP A 321 16.11 -3.64 1.08
N HIS A 322 17.17 -3.06 1.66
CA HIS A 322 17.47 -1.64 1.47
C HIS A 322 17.79 -1.30 0.01
N GLN A 323 18.51 -2.16 -0.71
CA GLN A 323 18.78 -2.00 -2.14
C GLN A 323 17.50 -2.15 -2.98
N SER A 324 16.69 -3.16 -2.69
CA SER A 324 15.42 -3.39 -3.37
C SER A 324 14.44 -2.23 -3.16
N PHE A 325 14.36 -1.71 -1.94
CA PHE A 325 13.56 -0.54 -1.61
C PHE A 325 14.03 0.73 -2.35
N LYS A 326 15.35 0.94 -2.45
CA LYS A 326 15.91 2.04 -3.25
C LYS A 326 15.51 1.92 -4.71
N LEU A 327 15.63 0.74 -5.30
CA LEU A 327 15.26 0.50 -6.70
C LEU A 327 13.76 0.76 -6.91
N LEU A 328 12.91 0.20 -6.04
CA LEU A 328 11.47 0.43 -6.10
C LEU A 328 11.10 1.91 -5.96
N SER A 329 11.77 2.64 -5.07
CA SER A 329 11.55 4.08 -4.87
C SER A 329 11.93 4.89 -6.12
N VAL A 330 13.04 4.56 -6.77
CA VAL A 330 13.48 5.23 -8.00
C VAL A 330 12.53 4.91 -9.16
N GLU A 331 12.17 3.65 -9.36
CA GLU A 331 11.27 3.24 -10.44
C GLU A 331 9.86 3.79 -10.26
N SER A 332 9.33 3.79 -9.03
CA SER A 332 8.03 4.39 -8.73
C SER A 332 8.03 5.90 -8.95
N TYR A 333 9.10 6.60 -8.58
CA TYR A 333 9.25 8.03 -8.86
C TYR A 333 9.32 8.31 -10.38
N ASN A 334 10.10 7.52 -11.12
CA ASN A 334 10.20 7.63 -12.58
C ASN A 334 8.85 7.39 -13.27
N ALA A 335 8.09 6.37 -12.83
CA ALA A 335 6.75 6.09 -13.33
C ALA A 335 5.78 7.24 -13.02
N LEU A 336 5.83 7.76 -11.80
CA LEU A 336 5.01 8.90 -11.39
C LEU A 336 5.32 10.16 -12.21
N GLN A 337 6.59 10.45 -12.46
CA GLN A 337 7.00 11.56 -13.31
C GLN A 337 6.48 11.40 -14.74
N LYS A 338 6.60 10.20 -15.34
CA LYS A 338 6.04 9.92 -16.67
C LYS A 338 4.53 10.09 -16.72
N LEU A 339 3.82 9.61 -15.70
CA LEU A 339 2.36 9.77 -15.61
C LEU A 339 1.96 11.25 -15.44
N GLN A 340 2.72 12.03 -14.66
CA GLN A 340 2.51 13.47 -14.54
C GLN A 340 2.75 14.20 -15.86
N GLU A 341 3.78 13.82 -16.62
CA GLU A 341 4.03 14.38 -17.95
C GLU A 341 2.89 14.06 -18.93
N ILE A 342 2.37 12.82 -18.92
CA ILE A 342 1.20 12.43 -19.73
C ILE A 342 -0.05 13.20 -19.29
N THR A 343 -0.27 13.34 -17.98
CA THR A 343 -1.39 14.12 -17.43
C THR A 343 -1.30 15.58 -17.88
N GLY A 344 -0.11 16.19 -17.81
CA GLY A 344 0.12 17.54 -18.31
C GLY A 344 -0.17 17.68 -19.80
N LYS A 345 0.26 16.72 -20.64
CA LYS A 345 -0.11 16.67 -22.06
C LYS A 345 -1.64 16.57 -22.25
N GLY A 346 -2.31 15.71 -21.48
CA GLY A 346 -3.76 15.58 -21.47
C GLY A 346 -4.48 16.88 -21.11
N GLU A 347 -4.04 17.56 -20.05
CA GLU A 347 -4.57 18.86 -19.64
C GLU A 347 -4.40 19.91 -20.73
N THR A 348 -3.22 19.99 -21.37
CA THR A 348 -3.02 20.91 -22.50
C THR A 348 -3.95 20.61 -23.67
N LEU A 349 -4.22 19.33 -23.97
CA LEU A 349 -5.14 18.93 -25.03
C LEU A 349 -6.59 19.32 -24.69
N VAL A 350 -7.02 19.14 -23.43
CA VAL A 350 -8.34 19.59 -22.95
C VAL A 350 -8.46 21.10 -23.02
N GLN A 351 -7.43 21.85 -22.60
CA GLN A 351 -7.41 23.31 -22.70
C GLN A 351 -7.51 23.77 -24.16
N LEU A 352 -6.73 23.17 -25.07
CA LEU A 352 -6.79 23.46 -26.51
C LEU A 352 -8.15 23.12 -27.09
N SER A 353 -8.72 21.97 -26.76
CA SER A 353 -10.08 21.57 -27.15
C SER A 353 -11.12 22.60 -26.68
N GLY A 354 -11.01 23.07 -25.42
CA GLY A 354 -11.88 24.10 -24.88
C GLY A 354 -11.76 25.45 -25.59
N VAL A 355 -10.55 25.85 -26.00
CA VAL A 355 -10.33 27.07 -26.80
C VAL A 355 -10.89 26.90 -28.22
N CYS A 356 -10.60 25.78 -28.88
CA CYS A 356 -11.11 25.46 -30.20
C CYS A 356 -12.66 25.40 -30.20
N SER A 357 -13.28 24.82 -29.18
CA SER A 357 -14.74 24.71 -29.11
C SER A 357 -15.46 26.05 -28.97
N LYS A 358 -14.78 27.11 -28.50
CA LYS A 358 -15.37 28.46 -28.53
C LYS A 358 -15.56 29.00 -29.96
N MET A 359 -14.74 28.54 -30.90
CA MET A 359 -14.76 28.97 -32.30
C MET A 359 -15.67 28.12 -33.19
N GLU A 360 -16.19 27.01 -32.67
CA GLU A 360 -17.07 26.09 -33.39
C GLU A 360 -18.51 26.61 -33.45
N THR A 361 -19.14 26.44 -34.61
CA THR A 361 -20.55 26.82 -34.79
C THR A 361 -21.50 25.88 -34.04
N GLN A 362 -22.73 26.35 -33.73
CA GLN A 362 -23.75 25.47 -33.12
C GLN A 362 -24.04 24.24 -33.98
N ARG A 363 -23.93 24.37 -35.32
CA ARG A 363 -24.06 23.24 -36.25
C ARG A 363 -23.00 22.19 -35.96
N GLU A 364 -21.72 22.57 -35.87
CA GLU A 364 -20.60 21.67 -35.58
C GLU A 364 -20.60 21.09 -34.15
N LYS A 365 -21.27 21.73 -33.19
CA LYS A 365 -21.45 21.20 -31.82
C LYS A 365 -22.58 20.20 -31.71
N MET A 366 -23.63 20.36 -32.52
CA MET A 366 -24.80 19.49 -32.57
C MET A 366 -24.66 18.36 -33.60
N PHE A 367 -23.72 18.47 -34.55
CA PHE A 367 -23.57 17.49 -35.63
C PHE A 367 -22.86 16.22 -35.16
N GLN A 368 -23.59 15.12 -35.14
CA GLN A 368 -23.02 13.81 -35.47
C GLN A 368 -22.91 13.79 -37.00
N LEU A 369 -21.68 13.74 -37.52
CA LEU A 369 -21.43 13.64 -38.97
C LEU A 369 -22.25 12.50 -39.57
N PRO A 370 -22.85 12.66 -40.76
CA PRO A 370 -23.52 11.56 -41.43
C PRO A 370 -22.42 10.54 -41.79
N GLU A 371 -22.69 9.26 -41.59
CA GLU A 371 -21.82 8.22 -42.13
C GLU A 371 -21.75 8.43 -43.65
N ILE A 372 -20.58 8.84 -44.14
CA ILE A 372 -20.30 8.78 -45.57
C ILE A 372 -20.35 7.28 -45.87
N SER A 373 -21.33 6.86 -46.67
CA SER A 373 -21.40 5.48 -47.14
C SER A 373 -20.03 5.13 -47.73
N LYS A 374 -19.44 4.02 -47.25
CA LYS A 374 -18.12 3.52 -47.67
C LYS A 374 -18.01 3.23 -49.19
N GLU A 375 -19.05 3.53 -49.96
CA GLU A 375 -19.13 3.33 -51.41
C GLU A 375 -18.39 4.41 -52.23
N ILE A 376 -18.05 5.58 -51.66
CA ILE A 376 -17.47 6.69 -52.44
C ILE A 376 -15.93 6.68 -52.46
N ILE A 377 -15.27 5.86 -51.65
CA ILE A 377 -13.82 5.74 -51.67
C ILE A 377 -13.45 4.26 -51.76
N GLU A 378 -13.22 3.76 -52.98
CA GLU A 378 -12.47 2.53 -53.21
C GLU A 378 -11.02 2.75 -52.75
N ILE A 379 -10.80 2.73 -51.43
CA ILE A 379 -9.46 2.48 -50.90
C ILE A 379 -9.25 0.99 -51.09
N ARG A 380 -8.47 0.67 -52.11
CA ARG A 380 -7.94 -0.67 -52.37
C ARG A 380 -7.23 -1.13 -51.11
N GLU A 381 -7.88 -1.97 -50.30
CA GLU A 381 -7.26 -2.64 -49.17
C GLU A 381 -6.10 -3.47 -49.73
N VAL A 382 -4.88 -2.96 -49.58
CA VAL A 382 -3.68 -3.74 -49.81
C VAL A 382 -3.59 -4.68 -48.62
N VAL A 383 -4.09 -5.90 -48.80
CA VAL A 383 -3.77 -7.04 -47.97
C VAL A 383 -2.28 -7.31 -48.17
N GLU A 384 -1.42 -6.73 -47.33
CA GLU A 384 -0.04 -7.19 -47.21
C GLU A 384 -0.04 -8.52 -46.45
N ALA A 385 -0.22 -9.58 -47.23
CA ALA A 385 0.19 -10.91 -46.85
C ALA A 385 1.73 -10.94 -46.77
N GLY A 386 2.25 -11.14 -45.56
CA GLY A 386 3.64 -11.56 -45.33
C GLY A 386 4.60 -10.46 -44.91
N ALA A 387 4.74 -10.23 -43.60
CA ALA A 387 5.94 -9.63 -43.02
C ALA A 387 6.25 -10.29 -41.68
N SER A 388 7.50 -10.73 -41.54
CA SER A 388 8.11 -11.35 -40.37
C SER A 388 7.98 -10.50 -39.09
N PRO A 389 8.08 -11.12 -37.89
CA PRO A 389 7.89 -10.41 -36.63
C PRO A 389 9.16 -9.63 -36.25
N ASP A 390 9.32 -8.42 -36.79
CA ASP A 390 10.28 -7.45 -36.26
C ASP A 390 9.60 -6.54 -35.21
N PRO A 391 10.20 -6.30 -34.05
CA PRO A 391 9.58 -5.51 -32.97
C PRO A 391 9.41 -4.01 -33.31
N ALA A 392 10.05 -3.52 -34.38
CA ALA A 392 9.85 -2.14 -34.87
C ALA A 392 8.55 -1.98 -35.69
N THR A 393 8.05 -3.05 -36.30
CA THR A 393 6.79 -3.03 -37.07
C THR A 393 5.55 -3.00 -36.18
N ASP A 394 5.62 -3.45 -34.92
CA ASP A 394 4.46 -3.45 -34.02
C ASP A 394 4.12 -2.06 -33.47
N LEU A 395 5.11 -1.19 -33.20
CA LEU A 395 4.84 0.19 -32.78
C LEU A 395 4.11 0.99 -33.86
N LEU A 396 4.47 0.78 -35.14
CA LEU A 396 3.79 1.40 -36.27
C LEU A 396 2.39 0.80 -36.49
N LYS A 397 2.19 -0.50 -36.25
CA LYS A 397 0.85 -1.11 -36.31
C LYS A 397 -0.08 -0.54 -35.24
N ASP A 398 0.40 -0.31 -34.03
CA ASP A 398 -0.40 0.31 -32.96
C ASP A 398 -0.74 1.77 -33.27
N GLU A 399 0.21 2.54 -33.82
CA GLU A 399 -0.05 3.92 -34.29
C GLU A 399 -1.05 3.96 -35.46
N VAL A 400 -0.94 3.03 -36.41
CA VAL A 400 -1.86 2.90 -37.56
C VAL A 400 -3.25 2.42 -37.10
N ALA A 401 -3.34 1.58 -36.07
CA ALA A 401 -4.61 1.13 -35.48
C ALA A 401 -5.38 2.25 -34.75
N LEU A 402 -4.72 3.34 -34.35
CA LEU A 402 -5.35 4.52 -33.77
C LEU A 402 -5.95 5.46 -34.82
N VAL A 403 -5.53 5.36 -36.09
CA VAL A 403 -5.99 6.24 -37.18
C VAL A 403 -7.51 6.12 -37.43
N PRO A 404 -8.12 4.92 -37.46
CA PRO A 404 -9.58 4.76 -37.51
C PRO A 404 -10.31 5.43 -36.34
N GLN A 405 -9.71 5.42 -35.14
CA GLN A 405 -10.30 6.01 -33.94
C GLN A 405 -10.32 7.55 -33.99
N MET A 406 -9.45 8.16 -34.79
CA MET A 406 -9.39 9.61 -35.03
C MET A 406 -10.21 10.07 -36.25
N GLU A 407 -10.91 9.18 -36.97
CA GLU A 407 -11.64 9.55 -38.19
C GLU A 407 -12.65 10.68 -37.99
N THR A 408 -13.36 10.68 -36.86
CA THR A 408 -14.35 11.72 -36.54
C THR A 408 -13.67 13.08 -36.36
N PHE A 409 -12.49 13.11 -35.73
CA PHE A 409 -11.68 14.31 -35.59
C PHE A 409 -11.24 14.84 -36.96
N TRP A 410 -10.68 13.97 -37.81
CA TRP A 410 -10.23 14.35 -39.15
C TRP A 410 -11.38 14.77 -40.08
N ARG A 411 -12.53 14.11 -40.02
CA ARG A 411 -13.75 14.55 -40.73
C ARG A 411 -14.16 15.96 -40.32
N ARG A 412 -14.11 16.27 -39.03
CA ARG A 412 -14.43 17.60 -38.51
C ARG A 412 -13.45 18.66 -39.02
N VAL A 413 -12.15 18.36 -38.98
CA VAL A 413 -11.09 19.25 -39.51
C VAL A 413 -11.29 19.51 -41.01
N ASN A 414 -11.61 18.47 -41.78
CA ASN A 414 -11.82 18.59 -43.23
C ASN A 414 -13.07 19.41 -43.57
N ASN A 415 -14.17 19.24 -42.84
CA ASN A 415 -15.37 20.06 -43.05
C ASN A 415 -15.12 21.54 -42.79
N VAL A 416 -14.42 21.86 -41.68
CA VAL A 416 -14.04 23.25 -41.40
C VAL A 416 -13.12 23.80 -42.50
N ALA A 417 -12.21 22.99 -43.04
CA ALA A 417 -11.37 23.40 -44.16
C ALA A 417 -12.18 23.74 -45.42
N VAL A 418 -13.23 22.97 -45.72
CA VAL A 418 -14.17 23.24 -46.83
C VAL A 418 -14.94 24.53 -46.57
N ASP A 419 -15.50 24.71 -45.37
CA ASP A 419 -16.24 25.93 -45.02
C ASP A 419 -15.36 27.17 -45.12
N VAL A 420 -14.11 27.09 -44.65
CA VAL A 420 -13.13 28.17 -44.80
C VAL A 420 -12.82 28.45 -46.27
N ALA A 421 -12.75 27.44 -47.13
CA ALA A 421 -12.55 27.62 -48.56
C ALA A 421 -13.75 28.33 -49.22
N VAL A 422 -14.98 27.93 -48.88
CA VAL A 422 -16.22 28.56 -49.37
C VAL A 422 -16.30 30.02 -48.92
N LEU A 423 -16.05 30.31 -47.64
CA LEU A 423 -16.04 31.68 -47.11
C LEU A 423 -14.98 32.54 -47.78
N LYS A 424 -13.79 32.00 -48.06
CA LYS A 424 -12.75 32.69 -48.83
C LYS A 424 -13.21 33.01 -50.25
N GLN A 425 -13.90 32.10 -50.93
CA GLN A 425 -14.43 32.32 -52.28
C GLN A 425 -15.55 33.37 -52.28
N GLN A 426 -16.50 33.29 -51.35
CA GLN A 426 -17.56 34.30 -51.20
C GLN A 426 -17.00 35.68 -50.90
N LYS A 427 -16.01 35.77 -50.01
CA LYS A 427 -15.30 37.03 -49.73
C LYS A 427 -14.69 37.60 -51.01
N ARG A 428 -13.96 36.81 -51.79
CA ARG A 428 -13.37 37.26 -53.07
C ARG A 428 -14.44 37.75 -54.03
N ARG A 429 -15.57 37.04 -54.15
CA ARG A 429 -16.70 37.44 -55.00
C ARG A 429 -17.30 38.78 -54.54
N LEU A 430 -17.57 38.94 -53.25
CA LEU A 430 -18.10 40.19 -52.70
C LEU A 430 -17.11 41.35 -52.87
N GLU A 431 -15.81 41.10 -52.75
CA GLU A 431 -14.76 42.09 -53.03
C GLU A 431 -14.80 42.52 -54.51
N THR A 432 -14.96 41.56 -55.43
CA THR A 432 -15.12 41.87 -56.87
C THR A 432 -16.42 42.63 -57.16
N GLU A 433 -17.55 42.22 -56.62
CA GLU A 433 -18.84 42.90 -56.80
C GLU A 433 -18.80 44.32 -56.19
N ASN A 434 -18.19 44.49 -55.02
CA ASN A 434 -17.99 45.80 -54.41
C ASN A 434 -17.09 46.69 -55.27
N SER A 435 -16.03 46.13 -55.87
CA SER A 435 -15.19 46.87 -56.81
C SER A 435 -15.96 47.30 -58.06
N GLN A 436 -16.84 46.44 -58.59
CA GLN A 436 -17.70 46.74 -59.73
C GLN A 436 -18.76 47.79 -59.40
N LEU A 437 -19.43 47.68 -58.24
CA LEU A 437 -20.41 48.67 -57.78
C LEU A 437 -19.75 50.03 -57.53
N LYS A 438 -18.53 50.06 -56.98
CA LYS A 438 -17.76 51.30 -56.84
C LYS A 438 -17.43 51.91 -58.21
N ALA A 439 -17.06 51.10 -59.19
CA ALA A 439 -16.82 51.57 -60.55
C ALA A 439 -18.10 52.10 -61.21
N GLN A 440 -19.23 51.39 -61.10
CA GLN A 440 -20.52 51.83 -61.61
C GLN A 440 -21.02 53.12 -60.92
N LEU A 441 -20.81 53.25 -59.62
CA LEU A 441 -21.10 54.49 -58.89
C LEU A 441 -20.21 55.63 -59.40
N GLN A 442 -18.93 55.37 -59.63
CA GLN A 442 -18.00 56.34 -60.20
C GLN A 442 -18.44 56.77 -61.60
N ASP A 443 -18.82 55.84 -62.47
CA ASP A 443 -19.35 56.13 -63.82
C ASP A 443 -20.68 56.88 -63.78
N TYR A 444 -21.59 56.50 -62.88
CA TYR A 444 -22.86 57.22 -62.67
C TYR A 444 -22.61 58.65 -62.20
N LEU A 445 -21.69 58.85 -61.25
CA LEU A 445 -21.30 60.19 -60.79
C LEU A 445 -20.67 61.01 -61.92
N VAL A 446 -19.80 60.43 -62.74
CA VAL A 446 -19.22 61.09 -63.92
C VAL A 446 -20.31 61.45 -64.93
N ASN A 447 -21.24 60.54 -65.24
CA ASN A 447 -22.34 60.77 -66.18
C ASN A 447 -23.37 61.79 -65.66
N LEU A 448 -23.64 61.82 -64.35
CA LEU A 448 -24.52 62.82 -63.73
C LEU A 448 -23.85 64.21 -63.71
N ASN A 449 -22.52 64.25 -63.61
CA ASN A 449 -21.72 65.46 -63.77
C ASN A 449 -21.77 65.99 -65.22
N ILE A 450 -21.78 65.08 -66.21
CA ILE A 450 -21.93 65.41 -67.63
C ILE A 450 -23.38 65.82 -67.97
N ALA A 451 -24.38 65.16 -67.39
CA ALA A 451 -25.81 65.45 -67.61
C ALA A 451 -26.29 66.76 -66.94
N ASN A 452 -25.67 67.16 -65.83
CA ASN A 452 -25.93 68.45 -65.17
C ASN A 452 -25.16 69.62 -65.81
N GLY A 453 -24.62 69.47 -67.02
CA GLY A 453 -24.02 70.58 -67.76
C GLY A 453 -22.81 71.21 -67.07
N SER A 454 -21.95 70.40 -66.45
CA SER A 454 -20.61 70.85 -66.07
C SER A 454 -19.57 70.30 -67.03
N ASN A 455 -19.09 71.22 -67.86
CA ASN A 455 -17.96 71.09 -68.77
C ASN A 455 -16.79 70.33 -68.15
N SER A 456 -16.09 69.63 -69.02
CA SER A 456 -14.92 68.76 -68.89
C SER A 456 -13.66 69.41 -68.30
N HIS A 457 -13.79 70.19 -67.22
CA HIS A 457 -12.69 70.96 -66.65
C HIS A 457 -12.67 71.03 -65.12
N VAL A 458 -13.07 69.99 -64.39
CA VAL A 458 -12.83 69.96 -62.93
C VAL A 458 -12.55 68.54 -62.41
N HIS A 459 -11.34 68.04 -62.61
CA HIS A 459 -10.75 67.02 -61.73
C HIS A 459 -9.43 67.51 -61.11
N HIS A 460 -9.43 68.76 -60.64
CA HIS A 460 -8.40 69.25 -59.70
C HIS A 460 -8.78 69.02 -58.22
N TYR A 461 -9.97 68.47 -57.93
CA TYR A 461 -10.42 68.15 -56.56
C TYR A 461 -10.22 66.68 -56.14
N LEU A 462 -9.57 65.85 -56.98
CA LEU A 462 -8.99 64.58 -56.56
C LEU A 462 -7.46 64.68 -56.43
N ALA A 463 -6.98 65.83 -55.96
CA ALA A 463 -5.65 65.91 -55.38
C ALA A 463 -5.55 64.84 -54.29
N ARG A 464 -4.56 63.96 -54.43
CA ARG A 464 -4.17 62.96 -53.43
C ARG A 464 -4.27 63.59 -52.04
N ARG A 465 -5.06 62.94 -51.16
CA ARG A 465 -5.07 63.23 -49.73
C ARG A 465 -3.61 63.27 -49.24
N PRO A 466 -3.17 64.29 -48.50
CA PRO A 466 -1.86 64.30 -47.88
C PRO A 466 -1.67 63.01 -47.07
N LYS A 467 -0.48 62.40 -47.14
CA LYS A 467 -0.13 61.15 -46.44
C LYS A 467 -0.26 61.24 -44.90
N SER A 468 -0.61 62.40 -44.36
CA SER A 468 -0.88 62.66 -42.94
C SER A 468 -2.33 62.40 -42.50
N MET A 469 -3.23 61.97 -43.40
CA MET A 469 -4.65 61.68 -43.10
C MET A 469 -5.14 60.29 -43.58
N SER A 470 -4.26 59.29 -43.66
CA SER A 470 -4.69 57.89 -43.72
C SER A 470 -4.90 57.38 -42.29
N VAL A 471 -6.16 57.11 -41.94
CA VAL A 471 -6.44 56.21 -40.82
C VAL A 471 -6.14 54.81 -41.33
N ASP A 472 -5.00 54.26 -40.93
CA ASP A 472 -4.71 52.84 -41.15
C ASP A 472 -5.83 52.04 -40.50
N ARG A 473 -6.54 51.25 -41.33
CA ARG A 473 -7.37 50.18 -40.78
C ARG A 473 -6.42 49.29 -39.99
N VAL A 474 -6.69 49.18 -38.68
CA VAL A 474 -6.07 48.20 -37.79
C VAL A 474 -6.18 46.83 -38.46
N SER A 475 -5.10 46.44 -39.10
CA SER A 475 -4.88 45.08 -39.55
C SER A 475 -4.75 44.26 -38.28
N ARG A 476 -5.57 43.21 -38.13
CA ARG A 476 -5.42 42.23 -37.06
C ARG A 476 -3.94 41.89 -36.94
N LEU A 477 -3.36 42.15 -35.77
CA LEU A 477 -2.05 41.66 -35.39
C LEU A 477 -2.13 40.13 -35.40
N ASN A 478 -1.67 39.51 -36.48
CA ASN A 478 -1.22 38.12 -36.44
C ASN A 478 0.08 38.13 -35.62
N LEU A 479 -0.05 37.79 -34.34
CA LEU A 479 1.09 37.48 -33.49
C LEU A 479 1.73 36.20 -34.02
N GLN A 480 2.81 36.36 -34.78
CA GLN A 480 3.81 35.31 -34.99
C GLN A 480 4.67 35.24 -33.72
N PRO A 481 4.85 34.08 -33.07
CA PRO A 481 5.76 33.97 -31.94
C PRO A 481 7.20 34.03 -32.46
N LYS A 482 7.86 35.18 -32.29
CA LYS A 482 9.32 35.25 -32.39
C LYS A 482 9.92 34.80 -31.06
N GLN A 483 10.76 33.78 -31.17
CA GLN A 483 11.67 33.29 -30.13
C GLN A 483 12.46 34.45 -29.53
N ILE A 484 12.37 34.61 -28.21
CA ILE A 484 13.23 35.52 -27.45
C ILE A 484 14.37 34.70 -26.87
N LYS A 485 15.58 34.92 -27.40
CA LYS A 485 16.82 34.64 -26.68
C LYS A 485 17.05 35.79 -25.71
N SER A 486 16.95 35.56 -24.40
CA SER A 486 17.43 36.51 -23.40
C SER A 486 18.85 36.13 -23.00
N ALA A 487 19.80 36.98 -23.37
CA ALA A 487 21.16 36.97 -22.83
C ALA A 487 21.23 37.88 -21.59
N LEU A 488 21.96 37.40 -20.60
CA LEU A 488 22.31 38.00 -19.31
C LEU A 488 22.98 39.39 -19.43
N PRO A 489 22.99 40.18 -18.35
CA PRO A 489 24.12 41.04 -18.02
C PRO A 489 24.90 40.49 -16.81
N HIS A 490 26.21 40.38 -16.99
CA HIS A 490 27.22 40.08 -15.98
C HIS A 490 27.60 41.36 -15.22
N VAL A 491 27.50 41.41 -13.88
CA VAL A 491 28.41 42.20 -13.02
C VAL A 491 28.59 41.53 -11.64
N ARG A 492 29.82 41.03 -11.42
CA ARG A 492 30.71 40.96 -10.22
C ARG A 492 30.22 40.51 -8.82
N ARG A 493 30.97 39.50 -8.31
CA ARG A 493 31.17 38.95 -6.94
C ARG A 493 31.75 39.97 -5.92
N PRO A 494 31.69 39.77 -4.57
CA PRO A 494 32.33 38.63 -3.85
C PRO A 494 31.51 38.12 -2.60
N PRO A 495 32.09 37.35 -1.65
CA PRO A 495 31.92 35.90 -1.47
C PRO A 495 31.00 35.48 -0.30
N ALA A 496 30.61 34.21 -0.31
CA ALA A 496 29.68 33.56 0.63
C ALA A 496 30.33 33.15 1.96
N PRO A 497 29.54 33.00 3.05
CA PRO A 497 29.80 32.06 4.13
C PRO A 497 29.01 30.75 3.94
N ILE A 498 29.74 29.63 4.05
CA ILE A 498 29.25 28.24 4.05
C ILE A 498 28.84 27.84 5.48
N PRO A 499 27.81 26.99 5.64
CA PRO A 499 27.96 25.87 6.58
C PRO A 499 27.85 24.49 5.91
N ALA A 500 28.60 23.57 6.53
CA ALA A 500 29.10 22.30 6.01
C ALA A 500 28.09 21.13 6.04
N PRO A 501 28.38 20.05 5.27
CA PRO A 501 27.58 18.83 5.20
C PRO A 501 27.95 17.82 6.29
N PHE A 502 26.94 17.13 6.81
CA PHE A 502 27.12 15.99 7.72
C PHE A 502 27.50 14.73 6.92
N HIS A 503 28.75 14.28 7.08
CA HIS A 503 29.21 12.94 6.75
C HIS A 503 29.28 12.11 8.04
N LEU A 504 28.68 10.92 8.03
CA LEU A 504 28.90 9.88 9.04
C LEU A 504 29.76 8.79 8.41
N HIS A 505 30.99 8.65 8.89
CA HIS A 505 31.80 7.45 8.73
C HIS A 505 32.27 6.94 10.10
N LEU A 506 32.29 5.61 10.15
CA LEU A 506 32.67 4.69 11.21
C LEU A 506 34.13 4.87 11.68
N GLY A 507 34.38 4.70 12.99
CA GLY A 507 35.61 4.05 13.48
C GLY A 507 36.51 4.78 14.50
N ARG A 508 36.60 4.15 15.69
CA ARG A 508 37.79 3.96 16.57
C ARG A 508 38.04 4.94 17.75
N SER A 509 37.82 4.37 18.95
CA SER A 509 38.71 4.32 20.14
C SER A 509 39.40 5.60 20.64
N ARG A 510 39.02 6.06 21.85
CA ARG A 510 39.93 6.20 23.01
C ARG A 510 39.17 6.51 24.32
N ALA A 511 39.67 5.92 25.41
CA ALA A 511 39.26 6.12 26.81
C ALA A 511 39.58 7.52 27.37
N PRO A 512 38.97 7.89 28.51
CA PRO A 512 39.72 8.15 29.75
C PRO A 512 39.09 7.41 30.95
N ALA A 513 39.81 6.67 31.79
CA ALA A 513 40.69 7.13 32.87
C ALA A 513 39.96 7.99 33.94
N PHE A 514 39.40 7.31 34.95
CA PHE A 514 39.49 7.74 36.34
C PHE A 514 39.61 6.52 37.26
N GLU A 515 40.57 6.63 38.16
CA GLU A 515 41.08 5.64 39.11
C GLU A 515 40.16 5.50 40.33
N ALA A 516 40.06 4.28 40.87
CA ALA A 516 40.10 4.03 42.32
C ALA A 516 40.23 2.51 42.61
N ASN A 517 41.48 2.14 42.91
CA ASN A 517 41.98 1.04 43.73
C ASN A 517 40.96 0.23 44.57
N PHE A 518 41.03 -1.10 44.52
CA PHE A 518 41.45 -1.91 45.66
C PHE A 518 42.05 -3.25 45.19
N SER A 519 43.21 -3.54 45.77
CA SER A 519 44.10 -4.67 45.56
C SER A 519 43.55 -5.98 46.14
N ASN A 520 43.88 -7.11 45.52
CA ASN A 520 44.53 -8.23 46.21
C ASN A 520 45.20 -9.17 45.20
N VAL A 521 46.54 -9.02 45.13
CA VAL A 521 47.44 -9.83 44.33
C VAL A 521 47.85 -11.06 45.13
N VAL A 522 47.65 -12.21 44.50
CA VAL A 522 48.30 -13.49 44.74
C VAL A 522 49.82 -13.29 44.77
N ARG A 523 50.46 -13.63 45.90
CA ARG A 523 51.90 -13.82 45.97
C ARG A 523 52.24 -15.24 45.52
N SER A 524 52.82 -15.37 44.33
CA SER A 524 53.65 -16.51 43.95
C SER A 524 55.08 -16.02 43.67
N ARG A 525 56.03 -16.61 44.40
CA ARG A 525 57.50 -16.58 44.29
C ARG A 525 57.92 -17.79 45.14
N ASN A 526 58.80 -18.72 44.77
CA ASN A 526 59.84 -18.82 43.77
C ASN A 526 60.16 -20.33 43.58
N LEU A 527 60.42 -20.77 42.34
CA LEU A 527 61.35 -21.87 42.01
C LEU A 527 62.81 -21.33 42.11
N PRO A 528 63.91 -22.10 41.99
CA PRO A 528 64.09 -23.57 41.90
C PRO A 528 65.26 -24.13 42.76
N ARG A 529 65.42 -25.46 42.85
CA ARG A 529 66.75 -26.09 42.74
C ARG A 529 66.69 -27.61 42.49
N ASN A 530 67.40 -27.99 41.43
CA ASN A 530 67.75 -29.33 40.97
C ASN A 530 68.47 -30.18 42.04
N LEU A 531 68.36 -31.52 41.90
CA LEU A 531 69.40 -32.58 41.89
C LEU A 531 68.73 -33.90 42.32
N ALA A 532 68.46 -34.84 41.41
CA ALA A 532 69.37 -35.85 40.83
C ALA A 532 69.46 -37.17 41.65
N ARG A 533 69.47 -38.29 40.89
CA ARG A 533 69.88 -39.67 41.22
C ARG A 533 68.79 -40.59 41.82
N ILE A 534 68.36 -41.62 41.08
CA ILE A 534 68.96 -42.96 40.86
C ILE A 534 68.64 -43.88 42.06
N GLU A 535 68.01 -45.01 41.71
CA GLU A 535 67.64 -46.20 42.51
C GLU A 535 66.45 -46.08 43.47
#